data_AF-A0A1G1HB14-F1
#
_entry.id   AF-A0A1G1HB14-F1
#
_cell.length_a   1.000
_cell.length_b   1.000
_cell.length_c   1.000
_cell.angle_alpha   90.00
_cell.angle_beta   90.00
_cell.angle_gamma   90.00
#
_symmetry.space_group_name_H-M   'P 1'
#
loop_
_entity.id
_entity.type
_entity.pdbx_description
1 polymer ?
#
loop_
_entity_poly.entity_id
_entity_poly.type
_entity_poly.pdbx_seq_one_letter_code
_entity_poly.pdbx_strand_id
1 'polypeptide(L)'
;MCIGRKLTSEVKKFKIGFLFLSMCFIMVGCMSWNRGLEPLNPSYGLTWNSKVDTLTPTLKWKAYDDISGKEDIRYQLEILDETSIIIFKDDIRETYYTVDAQLDSNKEYQWRVRPVWQADGKTRRGQWNYRRYFFITPILFGWGSKYYNFTTPGK
;
A
#
# COMPACT_ATOMS: atom_id res chain seq x y z
N MET A 1 -68.28 -7.63 -15.91
CA MET A 1 -69.13 -8.51 -16.73
C MET A 1 -68.46 -8.65 -18.10
N CYS A 2 -68.22 -9.89 -18.56
CA CYS A 2 -67.72 -10.34 -19.89
C CYS A 2 -66.54 -9.55 -20.55
N ILE A 3 -65.30 -10.05 -20.60
CA ILE A 3 -64.75 -11.20 -21.39
C ILE A 3 -64.68 -10.93 -22.90
N GLY A 4 -63.46 -11.01 -23.48
CA GLY A 4 -63.24 -11.06 -24.93
C GLY A 4 -61.75 -11.14 -25.32
N ARG A 5 -61.21 -12.34 -25.55
CA ARG A 5 -59.83 -12.57 -26.04
C ARG A 5 -59.77 -12.54 -27.57
N LYS A 6 -58.65 -12.12 -28.17
CA LYS A 6 -57.86 -12.96 -29.09
C LYS A 6 -56.45 -12.44 -29.42
N LEU A 7 -55.55 -13.39 -29.69
CA LEU A 7 -54.14 -13.23 -30.09
C LEU A 7 -53.95 -13.38 -31.62
N THR A 8 -52.71 -13.13 -32.08
CA THR A 8 -52.12 -13.43 -33.43
C THR A 8 -52.60 -12.49 -34.55
N SER A 9 -51.88 -12.14 -35.63
CA SER A 9 -50.59 -12.57 -36.23
C SER A 9 -50.02 -11.40 -37.12
N GLU A 10 -48.78 -11.32 -37.66
CA GLU A 10 -47.49 -11.99 -37.39
C GLU A 10 -46.29 -11.26 -38.07
N VAL A 11 -45.06 -11.49 -37.57
CA VAL A 11 -43.74 -11.51 -38.27
C VAL A 11 -43.34 -10.44 -39.33
N LYS A 12 -42.20 -9.77 -39.08
CA LYS A 12 -40.98 -9.87 -39.93
C LYS A 12 -39.69 -9.32 -39.29
N LYS A 13 -38.85 -10.27 -38.85
CA LYS A 13 -37.37 -10.29 -38.83
C LYS A 13 -36.65 -8.96 -39.14
N PHE A 14 -35.96 -8.40 -38.14
CA PHE A 14 -34.80 -7.53 -38.37
C PHE A 14 -33.54 -8.17 -37.79
N LYS A 15 -32.67 -8.67 -38.66
CA LYS A 15 -31.36 -9.22 -38.29
C LYS A 15 -30.36 -8.07 -38.14
N ILE A 16 -30.04 -7.69 -36.91
CA ILE A 16 -28.80 -7.00 -36.56
C ILE A 16 -28.06 -7.96 -35.60
N GLY A 17 -26.93 -8.56 -35.93
CA GLY A 17 -26.08 -8.30 -37.09
C GLY A 17 -25.00 -7.25 -36.82
N PHE A 18 -24.53 -7.15 -35.57
CA PHE A 18 -23.25 -6.51 -35.29
C PHE A 18 -22.47 -7.31 -34.25
N LEU A 19 -21.17 -7.51 -34.52
CA LEU A 19 -20.26 -8.18 -33.59
C LEU A 19 -20.03 -7.27 -32.37
N PHE A 20 -20.42 -7.74 -31.19
CA PHE A 20 -19.73 -7.41 -29.94
C PHE A 20 -18.95 -8.64 -29.45
N LEU A 21 -18.08 -9.13 -30.34
CA LEU A 21 -17.11 -10.18 -30.04
C LEU A 21 -15.70 -9.60 -30.18
N SER A 22 -15.30 -8.74 -29.24
CA SER A 22 -13.90 -8.38 -28.94
C SER A 22 -13.86 -7.47 -27.70
N MET A 23 -12.75 -7.50 -26.96
CA MET A 23 -12.42 -6.55 -25.89
C MET A 23 -13.28 -6.58 -24.61
N CYS A 24 -13.66 -7.77 -24.13
CA CYS A 24 -13.34 -8.05 -22.73
C CYS A 24 -11.82 -8.18 -22.64
N PHE A 25 -11.11 -7.04 -22.54
CA PHE A 25 -9.72 -7.04 -22.12
C PHE A 25 -9.66 -7.77 -20.79
N ILE A 26 -8.96 -8.90 -20.76
CA ILE A 26 -8.54 -9.55 -19.53
C ILE A 26 -7.49 -8.63 -18.89
N MET A 27 -8.00 -7.61 -18.18
CA MET A 27 -7.22 -6.63 -17.42
C MET A 27 -6.62 -7.35 -16.22
N VAL A 28 -5.52 -8.08 -16.46
CA VAL A 28 -4.65 -8.57 -15.38
C VAL A 28 -3.98 -7.35 -14.74
N GLY A 29 -4.65 -6.81 -13.74
CA GLY A 29 -4.24 -5.61 -13.03
C GLY A 29 -3.79 -5.94 -11.62
N CYS A 30 -2.59 -5.51 -11.25
CA CYS A 30 -2.22 -5.30 -9.85
C CYS A 30 -2.39 -3.81 -9.54
N MET A 31 -3.42 -3.47 -8.76
CA MET A 31 -3.57 -2.13 -8.20
C MET A 31 -2.93 -2.12 -6.81
N SER A 32 -2.07 -1.15 -6.53
CA SER A 32 -1.42 -1.03 -5.21
C SER A 32 -1.37 0.41 -4.75
N TRP A 33 -1.54 0.63 -3.46
CA TRP A 33 -1.53 1.94 -2.85
C TRP A 33 -0.95 1.88 -1.43
N ASN A 34 -0.35 2.99 -1.03
CA ASN A 34 0.24 3.13 0.30
C ASN A 34 -0.88 3.46 1.32
N ARG A 35 -0.77 2.89 2.51
CA ARG A 35 -1.51 3.30 3.72
C ARG A 35 -0.47 3.81 4.73
N GLY A 36 -0.85 4.78 5.56
CA GLY A 36 0.10 5.48 6.42
C GLY A 36 1.02 6.40 5.62
N LEU A 37 2.25 6.62 6.10
CA LEU A 37 3.24 7.48 5.44
C LEU A 37 3.91 6.79 4.25
N GLU A 38 4.12 7.51 3.17
CA GLU A 38 4.77 6.98 1.98
C GLU A 38 6.30 6.88 2.18
N PRO A 39 6.93 5.70 2.02
CA PRO A 39 8.38 5.58 2.07
C PRO A 39 9.02 6.17 0.79
N LEU A 40 10.07 6.97 0.97
CA LEU A 40 10.85 7.58 -0.10
C LEU A 40 12.21 6.91 -0.29
N ASN A 41 12.81 6.39 0.78
CA ASN A 41 14.04 5.60 0.74
C ASN A 41 14.03 4.59 1.92
N PRO A 42 14.36 3.31 1.72
CA PRO A 42 14.47 2.62 0.44
C PRO A 42 13.10 2.53 -0.25
N SER A 43 13.08 2.87 -1.55
CA SER A 43 11.84 3.00 -2.34
C SER A 43 11.42 1.65 -2.96
N TYR A 44 10.12 1.48 -3.14
CA TYR A 44 9.53 0.27 -3.71
C TYR A 44 9.10 0.53 -5.14
N GLY A 45 9.97 0.18 -6.08
CA GLY A 45 9.60 0.04 -7.49
C GLY A 45 8.61 -1.10 -7.73
N LEU A 46 8.61 -1.60 -8.97
CA LEU A 46 7.77 -2.73 -9.39
C LEU A 46 8.23 -4.10 -8.82
N THR A 47 9.40 -4.14 -8.17
CA THR A 47 10.10 -5.36 -7.73
C THR A 47 9.74 -5.85 -6.32
N TRP A 48 8.94 -5.08 -5.56
CA TRP A 48 8.45 -5.39 -4.21
C TRP A 48 9.49 -5.62 -3.10
N ASN A 49 10.77 -5.68 -3.44
CA ASN A 49 11.90 -5.76 -2.53
C ASN A 49 12.81 -4.57 -2.81
N SER A 50 13.33 -3.96 -1.74
CA SER A 50 14.25 -2.83 -1.83
C SER A 50 15.63 -3.24 -1.30
N LYS A 51 16.69 -2.56 -1.74
CA LYS A 51 18.07 -2.77 -1.26
C LYS A 51 18.63 -1.46 -0.75
N VAL A 52 19.55 -1.56 0.20
CA VAL A 52 20.33 -0.43 0.71
C VAL A 52 21.82 -0.68 0.48
N ASP A 53 22.59 0.40 0.32
CA ASP A 53 24.02 0.32 -0.02
C ASP A 53 24.93 0.25 1.22
N THR A 54 24.38 0.42 2.42
CA THR A 54 25.14 0.43 3.69
C THR A 54 24.45 -0.41 4.76
N LEU A 55 25.23 -0.79 5.78
CA LEU A 55 24.75 -1.48 6.98
C LEU A 55 24.15 -0.52 8.04
N THR A 56 24.17 0.79 7.77
CA THR A 56 23.57 1.86 8.58
C THR A 56 22.71 2.76 7.67
N PRO A 57 21.63 2.23 7.07
CA PRO A 57 20.89 2.93 6.02
C PRO A 57 20.14 4.17 6.55
N THR A 58 19.93 5.16 5.67
CA THR A 58 19.01 6.28 5.94
C THR A 58 17.63 5.98 5.37
N LEU A 59 16.70 5.66 6.26
CA LEU A 59 15.28 5.53 5.97
C LEU A 59 14.67 6.93 5.80
N LYS A 60 13.83 7.14 4.79
CA LYS A 60 13.15 8.41 4.48
C LYS A 60 11.69 8.18 4.14
N TRP A 61 10.82 9.07 4.55
CA TRP A 61 9.38 9.03 4.28
C TRP A 61 8.84 10.42 3.88
N LYS A 62 7.66 10.45 3.29
CA LYS A 62 6.93 11.69 3.00
C LYS A 62 6.46 12.31 4.33
N ALA A 63 6.54 13.62 4.44
CA ALA A 63 5.96 14.36 5.57
C ALA A 63 4.47 14.06 5.73
N TYR A 64 3.96 14.07 6.96
CA TYR A 64 2.53 14.00 7.22
C TYR A 64 1.86 15.32 6.82
N ASP A 65 0.85 15.24 5.94
CA ASP A 65 0.23 16.37 5.25
C ASP A 65 -1.15 16.77 5.82
N ASP A 66 -1.87 15.82 6.43
CA ASP A 66 -3.13 16.09 7.16
C ASP A 66 -2.84 16.74 8.54
N ILE A 67 -2.51 18.04 8.54
CA ILE A 67 -2.12 18.79 9.75
C ILE A 67 -3.28 19.48 10.49
N SER A 68 -4.50 19.46 9.95
CA SER A 68 -5.63 20.21 10.53
C SER A 68 -6.02 19.68 11.93
N GLY A 69 -6.02 20.59 12.92
CA GLY A 69 -6.31 20.26 14.33
C GLY A 69 -5.25 19.39 15.01
N LYS A 70 -3.99 19.41 14.53
CA LYS A 70 -2.90 18.57 15.03
C LYS A 70 -1.68 19.42 15.34
N GLU A 71 -1.13 19.22 16.53
CA GLU A 71 0.02 19.94 17.05
C GLU A 71 1.20 18.98 17.26
N ASP A 72 2.42 19.51 17.30
CA ASP A 72 3.63 18.77 17.71
C ASP A 72 3.81 17.43 16.96
N ILE A 73 3.75 17.49 15.63
CA ILE A 73 3.86 16.32 14.75
C ILE A 73 5.29 15.77 14.82
N ARG A 74 5.39 14.51 15.26
CA ARG A 74 6.59 13.70 15.39
C ARG A 74 6.39 12.37 14.65
N TYR A 75 7.42 11.57 14.55
CA TYR A 75 7.38 10.25 13.93
C TYR A 75 7.91 9.19 14.88
N GLN A 76 7.22 8.05 14.88
CA GLN A 76 7.66 6.83 15.55
C GLN A 76 8.01 5.81 14.47
N LEU A 77 9.18 5.19 14.59
CA LEU A 77 9.77 4.27 13.63
C LEU A 77 10.21 2.98 14.30
N GLU A 78 9.98 1.85 13.62
CA GLU A 78 10.43 0.53 14.02
C GLU A 78 11.15 -0.17 12.86
N ILE A 79 12.23 -0.87 13.17
CA ILE A 79 12.87 -1.86 12.29
C ILE A 79 12.73 -3.22 12.96
N LEU A 80 12.27 -4.20 12.21
CA LEU A 80 11.96 -5.54 12.66
C LEU A 80 12.81 -6.57 11.92
N ASP A 81 13.28 -7.54 12.69
CA ASP A 81 13.90 -8.78 12.22
C ASP A 81 12.86 -9.89 12.39
N GLU A 82 12.37 -10.42 11.27
CA GLU A 82 11.20 -11.31 11.16
C GLU A 82 9.93 -10.78 11.87
N THR A 83 9.82 -11.00 13.18
CA THR A 83 8.71 -10.61 14.06
C THR A 83 9.15 -9.76 15.27
N SER A 84 10.47 -9.68 15.51
CA SER A 84 11.05 -8.97 16.66
C SER A 84 11.42 -7.54 16.29
N ILE A 85 11.01 -6.56 17.09
CA ILE A 85 11.46 -5.17 16.93
C ILE A 85 12.90 -5.08 17.44
N ILE A 86 13.85 -4.85 16.54
CA ILE A 86 15.28 -4.72 16.87
C ILE A 86 15.71 -3.27 17.09
N ILE A 87 15.00 -2.32 16.47
CA ILE A 87 15.22 -0.88 16.64
C ILE A 87 13.85 -0.22 16.76
N PHE A 88 13.67 0.53 17.84
CA PHE A 88 12.52 1.38 18.09
C PHE A 88 13.00 2.82 18.29
N LYS A 89 12.34 3.76 17.62
CA LYS A 89 12.55 5.21 17.78
C LYS A 89 11.20 5.90 17.89
N ASP A 90 11.14 6.88 18.78
CA ASP A 90 10.02 7.79 18.95
C ASP A 90 10.58 9.22 18.98
N ASP A 91 9.71 10.22 18.92
CA ASP A 91 10.11 11.64 18.94
C ASP A 91 11.08 12.08 17.80
N ILE A 92 11.02 11.42 16.64
CA ILE A 92 11.73 11.90 15.44
C ILE A 92 10.97 13.11 14.91
N ARG A 93 11.64 14.25 14.65
CA ARG A 93 10.99 15.44 14.06
C ARG A 93 11.19 15.53 12.56
N GLU A 94 12.27 14.95 12.08
CA GLU A 94 12.67 14.88 10.68
C GLU A 94 11.84 13.83 9.92
N THR A 95 11.84 13.91 8.59
CA THR A 95 11.23 12.90 7.71
C THR A 95 12.21 11.80 7.29
N TYR A 96 13.28 11.61 8.08
CA TYR A 96 14.29 10.60 7.88
C TYR A 96 14.88 10.12 9.21
N TYR A 97 15.51 8.96 9.17
CA TYR A 97 16.28 8.39 10.27
C TYR A 97 17.42 7.55 9.70
N THR A 98 18.66 7.84 10.12
CA THR A 98 19.83 7.03 9.80
C THR A 98 20.04 6.02 10.92
N VAL A 99 20.15 4.74 10.59
CA VAL A 99 20.26 3.68 11.59
C VAL A 99 21.58 3.81 12.38
N ASP A 100 21.46 4.04 13.69
CA ASP A 100 22.59 4.27 14.61
C ASP A 100 23.59 3.10 14.70
N ALA A 101 23.12 1.87 14.50
CA ALA A 101 23.85 0.63 14.75
C ALA A 101 24.00 -0.18 13.47
N GLN A 102 25.15 -0.84 13.31
CA GLN A 102 25.41 -1.67 12.14
C GLN A 102 24.49 -2.90 12.13
N LEU A 103 23.68 -3.03 11.08
CA LEU A 103 22.83 -4.19 10.82
C LEU A 103 23.66 -5.36 10.25
N ASP A 104 23.12 -6.57 10.31
CA ASP A 104 23.76 -7.75 9.71
C ASP A 104 23.80 -7.61 8.18
N SER A 105 24.87 -8.10 7.55
CA SER A 105 25.04 -8.16 6.09
C SER A 105 24.18 -9.25 5.43
N ASN A 106 23.74 -9.02 4.19
CA ASN A 106 22.91 -9.95 3.39
C ASN A 106 21.60 -10.39 4.08
N LYS A 107 20.98 -9.52 4.88
CA LYS A 107 19.78 -9.82 5.66
C LYS A 107 18.62 -8.92 5.27
N GLU A 108 17.41 -9.46 5.25
CA GLU A 108 16.19 -8.68 5.03
C GLU A 108 15.62 -8.23 6.37
N TYR A 109 15.34 -6.93 6.47
CA TYR A 109 14.63 -6.33 7.59
C TYR A 109 13.33 -5.71 7.11
N GLN A 110 12.31 -5.72 7.96
CA GLN A 110 11.10 -4.93 7.76
C GLN A 110 11.23 -3.60 8.49
N TRP A 111 10.60 -2.55 7.99
CA TRP A 111 10.51 -1.29 8.70
C TRP A 111 9.11 -0.68 8.58
N ARG A 112 8.74 0.08 9.59
CA ARG A 112 7.50 0.84 9.61
C ARG A 112 7.67 2.17 10.32
N VAL A 113 6.96 3.19 9.87
CA VAL A 113 6.90 4.53 10.44
C VAL A 113 5.46 5.02 10.49
N ARG A 114 5.11 5.79 11.53
CA ARG A 114 3.81 6.45 11.68
C ARG A 114 3.98 7.85 12.26
N PRO A 115 3.06 8.79 11.94
CA PRO A 115 3.03 10.07 12.60
C PRO A 115 2.41 9.93 13.99
N VAL A 116 2.90 10.74 14.92
CA VAL A 116 2.43 10.92 16.29
C VAL A 116 2.20 12.42 16.46
N TRP A 117 1.11 12.83 17.10
CA TRP A 117 0.78 14.25 17.27
C TRP A 117 -0.04 14.47 18.53
N GLN A 118 -0.14 15.72 18.98
CA GLN A 118 -1.07 16.15 20.02
C GLN A 118 -2.37 16.65 19.40
N ALA A 119 -3.51 16.20 19.95
CA ALA A 119 -4.83 16.77 19.67
C ALA A 119 -5.71 16.63 20.92
N ASP A 120 -6.42 17.71 21.29
CA ASP A 120 -7.26 17.79 22.50
C ASP A 120 -6.48 17.47 23.80
N GLY A 121 -5.20 17.88 23.88
CA GLY A 121 -4.31 17.56 25.00
C GLY A 121 -3.95 16.08 25.13
N LYS A 122 -4.09 15.28 24.06
CA LYS A 122 -3.82 13.83 24.05
C LYS A 122 -2.94 13.43 22.88
N THR A 123 -1.95 12.58 23.17
CA THR A 123 -1.13 11.93 22.14
C THR A 123 -1.99 11.03 21.27
N ARG A 124 -2.08 11.35 19.99
CA ARG A 124 -2.71 10.54 18.93
C ARG A 124 -1.62 9.91 18.06
N ARG A 125 -1.97 8.85 17.34
CA ARG A 125 -1.06 8.13 16.45
C ARG A 125 -1.76 7.79 15.15
N GLY A 126 -1.05 7.95 14.05
CA GLY A 126 -1.51 7.57 12.72
C GLY A 126 -1.37 6.06 12.49
N GLN A 127 -1.80 5.64 11.30
CA GLN A 127 -1.56 4.28 10.84
C GLN A 127 -0.06 4.08 10.59
N TRP A 128 0.45 2.90 10.98
CA TRP A 128 1.71 2.40 10.45
C TRP A 128 1.67 2.39 8.93
N ASN A 129 2.82 2.63 8.30
CA ASN A 129 2.89 2.52 6.87
C ASN A 129 2.94 1.07 6.39
N TYR A 130 2.16 0.76 5.37
CA TYR A 130 2.17 -0.52 4.67
C TYR A 130 1.58 -0.35 3.27
N ARG A 131 1.98 -1.21 2.32
CA ARG A 131 1.44 -1.20 0.95
C ARG A 131 0.30 -2.20 0.87
N ARG A 132 -0.89 -1.74 0.48
CA ARG A 132 -1.98 -2.63 0.06
C ARG A 132 -1.84 -2.94 -1.43
N TYR A 133 -2.20 -4.14 -1.81
CA TYR A 133 -2.31 -4.55 -3.21
C TYR A 133 -3.59 -5.36 -3.42
N PHE A 134 -4.06 -5.31 -4.65
CA PHE A 134 -5.26 -5.97 -5.12
C PHE A 134 -4.99 -6.53 -6.52
N PHE A 135 -5.16 -7.85 -6.65
CA PHE A 135 -5.00 -8.56 -7.92
C PHE A 135 -6.37 -8.85 -8.53
N ILE A 136 -6.57 -8.35 -9.75
CA ILE A 136 -7.64 -8.78 -10.64
C ILE A 136 -7.03 -9.76 -11.64
N THR A 137 -7.39 -11.04 -11.53
CA THR A 137 -7.16 -12.03 -12.60
C THR A 137 -8.48 -12.76 -12.87
N PRO A 138 -8.68 -13.39 -14.05
CA PRO A 138 -9.93 -14.09 -14.35
C PRO A 138 -10.28 -15.27 -13.44
N ILE A 139 -9.29 -15.79 -12.70
CA ILE A 139 -9.39 -17.03 -11.91
C ILE A 139 -9.19 -16.76 -10.41
N LEU A 140 -8.37 -15.75 -10.06
CA LEU A 140 -8.03 -15.38 -8.69
C LEU A 140 -8.30 -13.89 -8.44
N PHE A 141 -9.16 -13.63 -7.46
CA PHE A 141 -9.43 -12.32 -6.88
C PHE A 141 -8.78 -12.29 -5.49
N GLY A 142 -7.84 -11.38 -5.26
CA GLY A 142 -7.01 -11.41 -4.05
C GLY A 142 -6.66 -10.02 -3.52
N TRP A 143 -6.85 -9.83 -2.22
CA TRP A 143 -6.41 -8.65 -1.47
C TRP A 143 -5.23 -9.03 -0.58
N GLY A 144 -4.26 -8.13 -0.44
CA GLY A 144 -3.18 -8.32 0.50
C GLY A 144 -2.54 -7.02 0.97
N SER A 145 -1.67 -7.15 1.96
CA SER A 145 -0.85 -6.08 2.51
C SER A 145 0.57 -6.59 2.71
N LYS A 146 1.56 -5.80 2.29
CA LYS A 146 2.97 -6.06 2.56
C LYS A 146 3.53 -4.92 3.41
N TYR A 147 4.30 -5.26 4.44
CA TYR A 147 5.19 -4.30 5.09
C TYR A 147 6.34 -3.92 4.17
N TYR A 148 7.00 -2.81 4.47
CA TYR A 148 8.14 -2.36 3.69
C TYR A 148 9.40 -3.11 4.16
N ASN A 149 10.06 -3.82 3.25
CA ASN A 149 11.25 -4.63 3.52
C ASN A 149 12.48 -4.15 2.72
N PHE A 150 13.65 -4.16 3.36
CA PHE A 150 14.93 -3.87 2.69
C PHE A 150 15.98 -4.93 2.99
N THR A 151 16.80 -5.25 2.00
CA THR A 151 17.96 -6.12 2.16
C THR A 151 19.24 -5.30 2.31
N THR A 152 20.03 -5.60 3.33
CA THR A 152 21.37 -5.04 3.54
C THR A 152 22.39 -5.55 2.52
N PRO A 153 23.49 -4.82 2.26
CA PRO A 153 24.54 -5.28 1.36
C PRO A 153 25.30 -6.47 1.94
N GLY A 154 26.08 -7.14 1.08
CA GLY A 154 27.12 -8.07 1.51
C GLY A 154 28.30 -7.35 2.18
N LYS A 155 29.23 -8.15 2.71
CA LYS A 155 30.57 -7.68 3.11
C LYS A 155 31.51 -7.68 1.91
#